data_AF-A0A1Q2YK78-F1
#
_entry.id   AF-A0A1Q2YK78-F1
#
_cell.length_a   1.000
_cell.length_b   1.000
_cell.length_c   1.000
_cell.angle_alpha   90.00
_cell.angle_beta   90.00
_cell.angle_gamma   90.00
#
_symmetry.space_group_name_H-M   'P 1'
#
loop_
_entity.id
_entity.type
_entity.pdbx_description
1 polymer ?
#
loop_
_entity_poly.entity_id
_entity_poly.type
_entity_poly.pdbx_seq_one_letter_code
_entity_poly.pdbx_strand_id
1 'polypeptide(L)'
;MSPADIVHYKKDSDDDVIYHFEQPVPIPSYLVSIASGDITGAEIGPRSTVYSEPSFIDNCQYEFEHDTENFIKTAENIVFPYEWKDYDVLILPSSMPFGGMEHPNCTFATPTLISGDRENIDVIAHELAHSWSGNLVTNCSFEHFWLNEGWTVYLERRIQGAIHGEDFRHFSAIMGWNDLTNSIISMGNSAKRFSTLIQDLKDKTDPDDSFSTVPYEKGFNLLFHIEQTLGGKEAFDPFIKHYFNEYKYKSLDSYQFLDSLYSFYSDKSDLLDSIDWQTWLYEPGLPPKPSFNTKLVDECYTLAAKWVDIIETAPEKLSSEFKSTDISNFSANQNGVFLDKLSSYEGQNGFTWKNENGKKAIELMSNIYSKYSESQNAEVIFRWFRLLLTANITSSYQKLADWLGTIGRMKFVRPSYTMLNKVDRGLALATFAKYEMIYHPICRSMVKKDLGLN
;
A
#
# COMPACT_ATOMS: atom_id res chain seq x y z
N MET A 1 -27.53 17.39 16.19
CA MET A 1 -28.21 16.07 16.22
C MET A 1 -27.17 15.04 16.64
N SER A 2 -27.59 14.11 17.49
CA SER A 2 -26.80 13.02 18.13
C SER A 2 -26.11 12.08 17.09
N PRO A 3 -25.16 11.21 17.51
CA PRO A 3 -24.29 10.38 16.64
C PRO A 3 -25.06 9.45 15.69
N ALA A 4 -24.36 8.80 14.77
CA ALA A 4 -24.85 7.61 14.09
C ALA A 4 -24.98 6.41 15.06
N ASP A 5 -25.61 6.61 16.22
CA ASP A 5 -26.06 5.52 17.08
C ASP A 5 -27.41 5.05 16.59
N ILE A 6 -27.45 4.30 15.49
CA ILE A 6 -28.58 3.39 15.29
C ILE A 6 -28.07 2.07 14.70
N VAL A 7 -27.31 1.30 15.50
CA VAL A 7 -27.57 -0.15 15.51
C VAL A 7 -28.80 -0.34 16.42
N HIS A 8 -30.00 -0.19 15.87
CA HIS A 8 -31.13 -0.86 16.49
C HIS A 8 -30.97 -2.33 16.17
N TYR A 9 -30.47 -3.13 17.12
CA TYR A 9 -30.73 -4.56 17.03
C TYR A 9 -32.06 -4.84 17.72
N LYS A 10 -33.01 -5.40 16.97
CA LYS A 10 -34.24 -5.94 17.52
C LYS A 10 -34.12 -7.45 17.44
N LYS A 11 -34.11 -8.12 18.59
CA LYS A 11 -34.28 -9.56 18.67
C LYS A 11 -35.75 -9.84 18.36
N ASP A 12 -36.05 -10.23 17.12
CA ASP A 12 -37.45 -10.43 16.65
C ASP A 12 -37.97 -11.84 17.01
N SER A 13 -37.05 -12.79 17.25
CA SER A 13 -37.32 -14.13 17.78
C SER A 13 -36.07 -14.69 18.50
N ASP A 14 -36.14 -15.86 19.14
CA ASP A 14 -34.99 -16.42 19.85
C ASP A 14 -33.78 -16.75 18.96
N ASP A 15 -33.96 -16.80 17.63
CA ASP A 15 -32.94 -17.25 16.66
C ASP A 15 -32.46 -16.17 15.66
N ASP A 16 -33.15 -15.02 15.49
CA ASP A 16 -32.79 -13.98 14.51
C ASP A 16 -32.47 -12.62 15.16
N VAL A 17 -31.28 -12.08 14.84
CA VAL A 17 -30.86 -10.71 15.19
C VAL A 17 -30.87 -9.84 13.93
N ILE A 18 -31.69 -8.79 13.94
CA ILE A 18 -31.77 -7.84 12.82
C ILE A 18 -30.92 -6.63 13.14
N TYR A 19 -29.97 -6.28 12.27
CA TYR A 19 -29.14 -5.07 12.36
C TYR A 19 -29.65 -4.02 11.36
N HIS A 20 -29.94 -2.82 11.85
CA HIS A 20 -30.30 -1.67 11.02
C HIS A 20 -29.11 -0.73 10.88
N PHE A 21 -28.93 -0.14 9.70
CA PHE A 21 -27.88 0.84 9.40
C PHE A 21 -28.48 1.99 8.56
N GLU A 22 -27.94 3.20 8.73
CA GLU A 22 -28.30 4.38 7.95
C GLU A 22 -27.02 5.11 7.51
N GLN A 23 -26.90 5.40 6.22
CA GLN A 23 -25.83 6.22 5.67
C GLN A 23 -26.42 7.55 5.15
N PRO A 24 -26.33 8.65 5.92
CA PRO A 24 -26.96 9.91 5.57
C PRO A 24 -26.18 10.72 4.54
N VAL A 25 -24.88 10.42 4.35
CA VAL A 25 -24.05 11.04 3.32
C VAL A 25 -24.25 10.26 2.01
N PRO A 26 -24.54 10.91 0.86
CA PRO A 26 -24.67 10.19 -0.41
C PRO A 26 -23.38 9.48 -0.80
N ILE A 27 -23.48 8.20 -1.18
CA ILE A 27 -22.33 7.38 -1.61
C ILE A 27 -22.60 6.69 -2.95
N PRO A 28 -21.59 6.49 -3.80
CA PRO A 28 -21.67 5.59 -4.95
C PRO A 28 -21.84 4.13 -4.51
N SER A 29 -22.47 3.31 -5.34
CA SER A 29 -22.83 1.93 -4.98
C SER A 29 -21.62 1.01 -4.74
N TYR A 30 -20.45 1.31 -5.31
CA TYR A 30 -19.24 0.48 -5.10
C TYR A 30 -18.72 0.55 -3.65
N LEU A 31 -19.13 1.57 -2.89
CA LEU A 31 -18.75 1.74 -1.49
C LEU A 31 -19.69 1.03 -0.52
N VAL A 32 -20.81 0.48 -0.99
CA VAL A 32 -21.71 -0.32 -0.14
C VAL A 32 -21.01 -1.62 0.24
N SER A 33 -20.96 -1.91 1.54
CA SER A 33 -20.33 -3.11 2.07
C SER A 33 -21.22 -3.81 3.09
N ILE A 34 -20.93 -5.09 3.31
CA ILE A 34 -21.52 -5.90 4.37
C ILE A 34 -20.50 -6.95 4.81
N ALA A 35 -20.38 -7.11 6.13
CA ALA A 35 -19.68 -8.22 6.75
C ALA A 35 -20.54 -8.78 7.88
N SER A 36 -20.50 -10.10 8.04
CA SER A 36 -21.21 -10.81 9.10
C SER A 36 -20.41 -12.03 9.51
N GLY A 37 -20.29 -12.25 10.81
CA GLY A 37 -19.47 -13.30 11.41
C GLY A 37 -19.42 -13.14 12.93
N ASP A 38 -18.52 -13.89 13.56
CA ASP A 38 -18.17 -13.68 14.97
C ASP A 38 -17.27 -12.45 15.07
N ILE A 39 -17.90 -11.28 15.26
CA ILE A 39 -17.23 -9.98 15.23
C ILE A 39 -17.42 -9.29 16.58
N THR A 40 -16.31 -8.85 17.18
CA THR A 40 -16.28 -8.01 18.37
C THR A 40 -15.55 -6.71 18.09
N GLY A 41 -15.69 -5.71 18.97
CA GLY A 41 -15.14 -4.37 18.79
C GLY A 41 -14.35 -3.88 20.00
N ALA A 42 -13.34 -3.05 19.75
CA ALA A 42 -12.54 -2.37 20.75
C ALA A 42 -12.27 -0.91 20.36
N GLU A 43 -12.32 0.01 21.32
CA GLU A 43 -12.08 1.44 21.07
C GLU A 43 -10.60 1.70 20.72
N ILE A 44 -10.36 2.47 19.66
CA ILE A 44 -9.03 2.89 19.18
C ILE A 44 -8.93 4.42 19.02
N GLY A 45 -9.90 5.15 19.56
CA GLY A 45 -9.96 6.61 19.50
C GLY A 45 -11.31 7.14 19.99
N PRO A 46 -11.46 8.46 20.11
CA PRO A 46 -12.69 9.08 20.60
C PRO A 46 -13.90 8.97 19.65
N ARG A 47 -13.67 8.49 18.42
CA ARG A 47 -14.65 8.36 17.34
C ARG A 47 -14.29 7.19 16.39
N SER A 48 -13.63 6.17 16.95
CA SER A 48 -13.08 5.05 16.18
C SER A 48 -13.11 3.77 16.98
N THR A 49 -13.67 2.72 16.38
CA THR A 49 -13.70 1.35 16.88
C THR A 49 -13.02 0.44 15.87
N VAL A 50 -12.13 -0.44 16.34
CA VAL A 50 -11.65 -1.56 15.52
C VAL A 50 -12.52 -2.78 15.78
N TYR A 51 -12.87 -3.49 14.73
CA TYR A 51 -13.63 -4.74 14.77
C TYR A 51 -12.79 -5.89 14.22
N SER A 52 -12.91 -7.08 14.80
CA SER A 52 -12.32 -8.31 14.28
C SER A 52 -12.91 -9.55 14.96
N GLU A 53 -12.36 -10.73 14.67
CA GLU A 53 -12.64 -11.96 15.39
C GLU A 53 -12.21 -11.83 16.87
N PRO A 54 -12.97 -12.38 17.85
CA PRO A 54 -12.67 -12.22 19.27
C PRO A 54 -11.26 -12.63 19.68
N SER A 55 -10.67 -13.65 19.05
CA SER A 55 -9.31 -14.09 19.35
C SER A 55 -8.21 -13.13 18.87
N PHE A 56 -8.55 -12.12 18.07
CA PHE A 56 -7.59 -11.21 17.43
C PHE A 56 -7.78 -9.74 17.84
N ILE A 57 -8.83 -9.42 18.58
CA ILE A 57 -9.22 -8.04 18.88
C ILE A 57 -8.16 -7.27 19.68
N ASP A 58 -7.53 -7.89 20.67
CA ASP A 58 -6.53 -7.23 21.51
C ASP A 58 -5.30 -6.79 20.69
N ASN A 59 -4.87 -7.63 19.73
CA ASN A 59 -3.77 -7.28 18.82
C ASN A 59 -4.17 -6.11 17.90
N CYS A 60 -5.41 -6.13 17.39
CA CYS A 60 -5.93 -5.05 16.56
C CYS A 60 -6.02 -3.73 17.33
N GLN A 61 -6.53 -3.76 18.56
CA GLN A 61 -6.61 -2.58 19.41
C GLN A 61 -5.21 -2.00 19.66
N TYR A 62 -4.27 -2.84 20.09
CA TYR A 62 -2.89 -2.41 20.32
C TYR A 62 -2.25 -1.78 19.08
N GLU A 63 -2.54 -2.29 17.88
CA GLU A 63 -1.95 -1.79 16.64
C GLU A 63 -2.40 -0.35 16.33
N PHE A 64 -3.65 0.01 16.62
CA PHE A 64 -4.26 1.26 16.14
C PHE A 64 -4.54 2.31 17.21
N GLU A 65 -4.67 1.94 18.49
CA GLU A 65 -5.21 2.81 19.56
C GLU A 65 -4.40 4.10 19.81
N HIS A 66 -3.13 4.16 19.41
CA HIS A 66 -2.27 5.32 19.64
C HIS A 66 -2.29 6.34 18.51
N ASP A 67 -2.62 5.92 17.29
CA ASP A 67 -2.28 6.68 16.07
C ASP A 67 -3.52 7.06 15.24
N THR A 68 -4.62 6.30 15.32
CA THR A 68 -5.83 6.55 14.51
C THR A 68 -6.34 7.98 14.62
N GLU A 69 -6.56 8.50 15.83
CA GLU A 69 -7.05 9.87 16.01
C GLU A 69 -6.01 10.93 15.56
N ASN A 70 -4.72 10.62 15.66
CA ASN A 70 -3.67 11.52 15.16
C ASN A 70 -3.69 11.59 13.63
N PHE A 71 -3.91 10.46 12.95
CA PHE A 71 -4.13 10.43 11.51
C PHE A 71 -5.36 11.25 11.12
N ILE A 72 -6.50 11.06 11.78
CA ILE A 72 -7.73 11.80 11.48
C ILE A 72 -7.51 13.31 11.64
N LYS A 73 -6.98 13.77 12.78
CA LYS A 73 -6.68 15.20 13.00
C LYS A 73 -5.71 15.77 11.97
N THR A 74 -4.72 14.99 11.57
CA THR A 74 -3.73 15.41 10.57
C THR A 74 -4.40 15.60 9.20
N ALA A 75 -5.23 14.64 8.79
CA ALA A 75 -6.01 14.73 7.55
C ALA A 75 -6.98 15.93 7.58
N GLU A 76 -7.70 16.15 8.68
CA GLU A 76 -8.61 17.29 8.87
C GLU A 76 -7.89 18.64 8.74
N ASN A 77 -6.65 18.74 9.23
CA ASN A 77 -5.85 19.97 9.12
C ASN A 77 -5.40 20.26 7.68
N ILE A 78 -5.03 19.22 6.93
CA ILE A 78 -4.63 19.31 5.53
C ILE A 78 -5.83 19.68 4.65
N VAL A 79 -6.95 18.99 4.83
CA VAL A 79 -8.16 19.15 4.02
C VAL A 79 -9.19 20.02 4.77
N PHE A 80 -10.12 19.42 5.50
CA PHE A 80 -11.10 20.10 6.37
C PHE A 80 -11.75 19.06 7.30
N PRO A 81 -12.60 19.45 8.28
CA PRO A 81 -13.18 18.52 9.25
C PRO A 81 -13.83 17.27 8.65
N TYR A 82 -13.65 16.13 9.32
CA TYR A 82 -14.17 14.83 8.90
C TYR A 82 -15.70 14.79 9.05
N GLU A 83 -16.40 14.31 8.04
CA GLU A 83 -17.86 14.47 7.96
C GLU A 83 -18.68 13.21 8.19
N TRP A 84 -18.03 12.05 8.22
CA TRP A 84 -18.71 10.78 8.36
C TRP A 84 -19.05 10.46 9.82
N LYS A 85 -18.68 11.34 10.77
CA LYS A 85 -18.79 11.17 12.23
C LYS A 85 -17.76 10.19 12.79
N ASP A 86 -17.92 8.92 12.47
CA ASP A 86 -17.12 7.82 13.01
C ASP A 86 -16.21 7.24 11.92
N TYR A 87 -14.98 6.88 12.31
CA TYR A 87 -14.00 6.20 11.46
C TYR A 87 -13.64 4.87 12.11
N ASP A 88 -14.37 3.82 11.76
CA ASP A 88 -14.12 2.46 12.25
C ASP A 88 -13.28 1.65 11.27
N VAL A 89 -12.66 0.58 11.76
CA VAL A 89 -11.84 -0.34 10.96
C VAL A 89 -12.28 -1.77 11.24
N LEU A 90 -12.66 -2.54 10.22
CA LEU A 90 -12.87 -3.98 10.31
C LEU A 90 -11.64 -4.73 9.78
N ILE A 91 -10.93 -5.40 10.68
CA ILE A 91 -9.86 -6.33 10.33
C ILE A 91 -10.47 -7.66 9.93
N LEU A 92 -10.44 -7.92 8.62
CA LEU A 92 -11.01 -9.11 7.99
C LEU A 92 -10.18 -10.38 8.27
N PRO A 93 -10.75 -11.57 8.02
CA PRO A 93 -10.00 -12.82 8.09
C PRO A 93 -8.79 -12.85 7.15
N SER A 94 -7.85 -13.77 7.43
CA SER A 94 -6.57 -13.89 6.72
C SER A 94 -6.70 -14.08 5.20
N SER A 95 -7.84 -14.54 4.70
CA SER A 95 -8.12 -14.71 3.28
C SER A 95 -8.28 -13.40 2.50
N MET A 96 -8.41 -12.24 3.16
CA MET A 96 -8.57 -10.92 2.51
C MET A 96 -7.46 -10.68 1.47
N PRO A 97 -7.79 -10.55 0.18
CA PRO A 97 -6.79 -10.54 -0.88
C PRO A 97 -6.15 -9.16 -1.12
N PHE A 98 -6.75 -8.08 -0.60
CA PHE A 98 -6.32 -6.69 -0.82
C PHE A 98 -5.67 -6.08 0.43
N GLY A 99 -5.22 -4.82 0.34
CA GLY A 99 -4.68 -4.06 1.47
C GLY A 99 -5.77 -3.52 2.38
N GLY A 100 -6.65 -2.72 1.82
CA GLY A 100 -7.87 -2.25 2.45
C GLY A 100 -8.93 -1.94 1.41
N MET A 101 -10.07 -1.43 1.88
CA MET A 101 -11.17 -0.88 1.09
C MET A 101 -11.85 0.20 1.93
N GLU A 102 -12.04 1.36 1.33
CA GLU A 102 -12.36 2.64 1.97
C GLU A 102 -13.84 2.81 2.35
N HIS A 103 -14.55 1.72 2.63
CA HIS A 103 -15.98 1.75 2.92
C HIS A 103 -16.31 2.81 3.99
N PRO A 104 -17.19 3.79 3.67
CA PRO A 104 -17.51 4.87 4.57
C PRO A 104 -17.95 4.37 5.94
N ASN A 105 -17.49 5.04 6.99
CA ASN A 105 -17.66 4.67 8.40
C ASN A 105 -16.97 3.40 8.88
N CYS A 106 -16.63 2.43 8.03
CA CYS A 106 -16.02 1.18 8.45
C CYS A 106 -15.06 0.65 7.38
N THR A 107 -13.81 1.12 7.41
CA THR A 107 -12.74 0.66 6.51
C THR A 107 -12.52 -0.84 6.67
N PHE A 108 -12.52 -1.60 5.58
CA PHE A 108 -12.11 -3.01 5.63
C PHE A 108 -10.60 -3.08 5.44
N ALA A 109 -9.90 -3.79 6.31
CA ALA A 109 -8.44 -3.88 6.27
C ALA A 109 -7.93 -5.32 6.44
N THR A 110 -6.77 -5.58 5.86
CA THR A 110 -6.09 -6.88 5.93
C THR A 110 -5.48 -7.13 7.31
N PRO A 111 -5.50 -8.38 7.82
CA PRO A 111 -4.84 -8.70 9.09
C PRO A 111 -3.31 -8.64 8.98
N THR A 112 -2.73 -8.53 7.78
CA THR A 112 -1.28 -8.32 7.62
C THR A 112 -0.81 -6.93 8.07
N LEU A 113 -1.72 -6.02 8.41
CA LEU A 113 -1.37 -4.75 9.08
C LEU A 113 -0.99 -4.95 10.54
N ILE A 114 -1.47 -6.02 11.18
CA ILE A 114 -1.22 -6.30 12.59
C ILE A 114 0.16 -6.95 12.72
N SER A 115 1.20 -6.13 12.89
CA SER A 115 2.60 -6.56 13.00
C SER A 115 3.12 -6.55 14.43
N GLY A 116 2.37 -5.99 15.39
CA GLY A 116 2.78 -5.87 16.80
C GLY A 116 3.83 -4.78 17.05
N ASP A 117 4.21 -4.04 16.02
CA ASP A 117 5.21 -2.97 16.04
C ASP A 117 4.66 -1.61 15.55
N ARG A 118 3.42 -1.58 15.04
CA ARG A 118 2.75 -0.39 14.48
C ARG A 118 3.43 0.19 13.26
N GLU A 119 4.30 -0.56 12.58
CA GLU A 119 5.03 -0.05 11.42
C GLU A 119 4.26 -0.20 10.08
N ASN A 120 3.08 -0.85 10.09
CA ASN A 120 2.23 -1.05 8.91
C ASN A 120 0.95 -0.19 8.90
N ILE A 121 0.73 0.65 9.91
CA ILE A 121 -0.50 1.43 10.09
C ILE A 121 -0.68 2.56 9.06
N ASP A 122 0.35 2.88 8.28
CA ASP A 122 0.29 3.85 7.18
C ASP A 122 -0.77 3.50 6.13
N VAL A 123 -1.14 2.23 5.99
CA VAL A 123 -2.28 1.82 5.13
C VAL A 123 -3.59 2.44 5.64
N ILE A 124 -3.75 2.63 6.95
CA ILE A 124 -4.92 3.32 7.51
C ILE A 124 -4.95 4.79 7.09
N ALA A 125 -3.79 5.45 6.92
CA ALA A 125 -3.75 6.82 6.39
C ALA A 125 -4.26 6.89 4.94
N HIS A 126 -4.05 5.84 4.14
CA HIS A 126 -4.59 5.73 2.77
C HIS A 126 -6.12 5.63 2.80
N GLU A 127 -6.66 4.67 3.54
CA GLU A 127 -8.11 4.46 3.62
C GLU A 127 -8.82 5.65 4.29
N LEU A 128 -8.17 6.32 5.25
CA LEU A 128 -8.64 7.57 5.82
C LEU A 128 -8.71 8.69 4.78
N ALA A 129 -7.66 8.86 3.96
CA ALA A 129 -7.62 9.92 2.94
C ALA A 129 -8.76 9.79 1.92
N HIS A 130 -9.17 8.56 1.59
CA HIS A 130 -10.34 8.30 0.75
C HIS A 130 -11.64 8.91 1.26
N SER A 131 -11.74 9.17 2.57
CA SER A 131 -12.88 9.86 3.16
C SER A 131 -13.11 11.25 2.56
N TRP A 132 -12.10 11.83 1.90
CA TRP A 132 -12.22 13.00 1.03
C TRP A 132 -12.09 12.61 -0.46
N SER A 133 -11.03 11.90 -0.85
CA SER A 133 -10.74 11.50 -2.24
C SER A 133 -11.30 10.14 -2.61
N GLY A 134 -12.53 10.12 -3.11
CA GLY A 134 -13.26 8.92 -3.52
C GLY A 134 -14.64 8.89 -2.90
N ASN A 135 -14.71 8.95 -1.57
CA ASN A 135 -15.98 8.85 -0.84
C ASN A 135 -16.79 10.14 -0.94
N LEU A 136 -16.12 11.29 -0.76
CA LEU A 136 -16.77 12.60 -0.74
C LEU A 136 -16.73 13.28 -2.11
N VAL A 137 -15.61 13.13 -2.82
CA VAL A 137 -15.42 13.55 -4.21
C VAL A 137 -15.04 12.33 -5.02
N THR A 138 -15.93 11.87 -5.90
CA THR A 138 -15.78 10.59 -6.60
C THR A 138 -15.42 10.79 -8.07
N ASN A 139 -14.59 9.95 -8.66
CA ASN A 139 -14.51 9.84 -10.12
C ASN A 139 -15.89 9.51 -10.75
N CYS A 140 -16.26 10.15 -11.85
CA CYS A 140 -17.55 9.91 -12.51
C CYS A 140 -17.60 8.60 -13.33
N SER A 141 -16.44 8.07 -13.70
CA SER A 141 -16.27 6.77 -14.36
C SER A 141 -14.89 6.19 -14.01
N PHE A 142 -14.70 4.88 -14.21
CA PHE A 142 -13.40 4.23 -14.01
C PHE A 142 -12.29 4.73 -14.95
N GLU A 143 -12.63 5.46 -16.02
CA GLU A 143 -11.63 6.12 -16.88
C GLU A 143 -10.84 7.21 -16.14
N HIS A 144 -11.47 7.78 -15.10
CA HIS A 144 -10.92 8.85 -14.26
C HIS A 144 -10.52 8.36 -12.87
N PHE A 145 -10.27 7.06 -12.71
CA PHE A 145 -9.98 6.44 -11.41
C PHE A 145 -8.77 7.05 -10.67
N TRP A 146 -7.83 7.65 -11.41
CA TRP A 146 -6.73 8.40 -10.80
C TRP A 146 -7.18 9.58 -9.93
N LEU A 147 -8.39 10.13 -10.15
CA LEU A 147 -8.94 11.18 -9.28
C LEU A 147 -9.29 10.68 -7.88
N ASN A 148 -9.55 9.37 -7.74
CA ASN A 148 -9.61 8.77 -6.41
C ASN A 148 -8.18 8.49 -5.96
N GLU A 149 -7.50 7.57 -6.63
CA GLU A 149 -6.28 6.96 -6.10
C GLU A 149 -5.05 7.86 -6.11
N GLY A 150 -4.88 8.67 -7.15
CA GLY A 150 -3.79 9.63 -7.22
C GLY A 150 -3.90 10.67 -6.12
N TRP A 151 -5.11 11.18 -5.88
CA TRP A 151 -5.40 12.10 -4.79
C TRP A 151 -5.24 11.44 -3.41
N THR A 152 -5.72 10.21 -3.25
CA THR A 152 -5.56 9.47 -1.99
C THR A 152 -4.10 9.25 -1.66
N VAL A 153 -3.28 8.75 -2.59
CA VAL A 153 -1.84 8.57 -2.37
C VAL A 153 -1.14 9.90 -2.10
N TYR A 154 -1.58 10.98 -2.74
CA TYR A 154 -1.08 12.33 -2.44
C TYR A 154 -1.40 12.75 -1.00
N LEU A 155 -2.65 12.61 -0.55
CA LEU A 155 -3.07 12.95 0.81
C LEU A 155 -2.46 12.03 1.86
N GLU A 156 -2.41 10.72 1.62
CA GLU A 156 -1.73 9.72 2.44
C GLU A 156 -0.28 10.16 2.71
N ARG A 157 0.47 10.46 1.65
CA ARG A 157 1.86 10.90 1.77
C ARG A 157 2.01 12.27 2.44
N ARG A 158 1.01 13.13 2.33
CA ARG A 158 0.95 14.40 3.09
C ARG A 158 0.72 14.16 4.59
N ILE A 159 -0.11 13.20 4.95
CA ILE A 159 -0.34 12.78 6.33
C ILE A 159 0.93 12.16 6.93
N GLN A 160 1.53 11.19 6.22
CA GLN A 160 2.81 10.58 6.58
C GLN A 160 3.91 11.64 6.76
N GLY A 161 3.99 12.61 5.84
CA GLY A 161 4.96 13.71 5.92
C GLY A 161 4.74 14.63 7.12
N ALA A 162 3.51 14.85 7.54
CA ALA A 162 3.19 15.66 8.72
C ALA A 162 3.53 14.94 10.03
N ILE A 163 3.45 13.61 10.07
CA ILE A 163 3.70 12.78 11.27
C ILE A 163 5.17 12.38 11.38
N HIS A 164 5.76 11.88 10.30
CA HIS A 164 7.11 11.31 10.27
C HIS A 164 8.16 12.26 9.69
N GLY A 165 7.73 13.38 9.10
CA GLY A 165 8.59 14.39 8.49
C GLY A 165 8.70 14.30 6.97
N GLU A 166 9.14 15.40 6.35
CA GLU A 166 9.17 15.54 4.88
C GLU A 166 10.09 14.51 4.21
N ASP A 167 11.22 14.15 4.83
CA ASP A 167 12.11 13.09 4.32
C ASP A 167 11.35 11.76 4.13
N PHE A 168 10.41 11.44 5.04
CA PHE A 168 9.60 10.22 4.95
C PHE A 168 8.57 10.30 3.81
N ARG A 169 7.95 11.47 3.58
CA ARG A 169 7.06 11.70 2.42
C ARG A 169 7.77 11.39 1.10
N HIS A 170 8.98 11.92 0.95
CA HIS A 170 9.80 11.66 -0.24
C HIS A 170 10.27 10.21 -0.33
N PHE A 171 10.58 9.59 0.81
CA PHE A 171 10.92 8.16 0.86
C PHE A 171 9.77 7.27 0.39
N SER A 172 8.54 7.52 0.86
CA SER A 172 7.31 6.87 0.38
C SER A 172 7.12 7.08 -1.13
N ALA A 173 7.33 8.30 -1.63
CA ALA A 173 7.27 8.61 -3.06
C ALA A 173 8.30 7.86 -3.91
N ILE A 174 9.51 7.63 -3.39
CA ILE A 174 10.54 6.84 -4.09
C ILE A 174 10.16 5.36 -4.17
N MET A 175 9.58 4.80 -3.09
CA MET A 175 9.05 3.44 -3.12
C MET A 175 7.93 3.32 -4.16
N GLY A 176 6.98 4.25 -4.16
CA GLY A 176 5.91 4.33 -5.16
C GLY A 176 6.41 4.44 -6.60
N TRP A 177 7.47 5.23 -6.83
CA TRP A 177 8.12 5.31 -8.15
C TRP A 177 8.67 3.95 -8.61
N ASN A 178 9.29 3.19 -7.70
CA ASN A 178 9.78 1.85 -8.01
C ASN A 178 8.63 0.89 -8.31
N ASP A 179 7.53 0.97 -7.54
CA ASP A 179 6.33 0.15 -7.75
C ASP A 179 5.67 0.47 -9.10
N LEU A 180 5.56 1.75 -9.48
CA LEU A 180 5.11 2.17 -10.81
C LEU A 180 5.98 1.60 -11.93
N THR A 181 7.31 1.69 -11.76
CA THR A 181 8.28 1.17 -12.73
C THR A 181 8.11 -0.33 -12.89
N ASN A 182 8.01 -1.08 -11.80
CA ASN A 182 7.81 -2.52 -11.80
C ASN A 182 6.47 -2.90 -12.44
N SER A 183 5.40 -2.16 -12.13
CA SER A 183 4.07 -2.37 -12.67
C SER A 183 4.07 -2.24 -14.19
N ILE A 184 4.61 -1.14 -14.73
CA ILE A 184 4.69 -0.90 -16.18
C ILE A 184 5.54 -1.96 -16.88
N ILE A 185 6.68 -2.36 -16.30
CA ILE A 185 7.50 -3.45 -16.83
C ILE A 185 6.70 -4.76 -16.87
N SER A 186 5.98 -5.07 -15.79
CA SER A 186 5.22 -6.32 -15.68
C SER A 186 4.02 -6.41 -16.62
N MET A 187 3.43 -5.28 -17.01
CA MET A 187 2.35 -5.21 -18.00
C MET A 187 2.79 -5.62 -19.40
N GLY A 188 4.09 -5.52 -19.72
CA GLY A 188 4.61 -5.81 -21.05
C GLY A 188 3.88 -5.04 -22.16
N ASN A 189 3.36 -5.73 -23.16
CA ASN A 189 2.66 -5.10 -24.29
C ASN A 189 1.39 -4.34 -23.88
N SER A 190 0.72 -4.77 -22.80
CA SER A 190 -0.50 -4.14 -22.30
C SER A 190 -0.25 -2.74 -21.75
N ALA A 191 1.00 -2.40 -21.41
CA ALA A 191 1.38 -1.07 -20.94
C ALA A 191 1.02 0.02 -21.95
N LYS A 192 1.07 -0.25 -23.26
CA LYS A 192 0.71 0.74 -24.30
C LYS A 192 -0.72 1.27 -24.15
N ARG A 193 -1.61 0.48 -23.54
CA ARG A 193 -2.99 0.86 -23.26
C ARG A 193 -3.17 1.24 -21.79
N PHE A 194 -2.83 0.35 -20.86
CA PHE A 194 -3.21 0.50 -19.45
C PHE A 194 -2.24 1.33 -18.61
N SER A 195 -1.15 1.86 -19.20
CA SER A 195 -0.26 2.78 -18.49
C SER A 195 -0.49 4.26 -18.77
N THR A 196 -1.57 4.63 -19.47
CA THR A 196 -2.06 6.02 -19.52
C THR A 196 -2.73 6.38 -18.19
N LEU A 197 -2.79 7.67 -17.83
CA LEU A 197 -3.40 8.07 -16.56
C LEU A 197 -4.93 8.09 -16.66
N ILE A 198 -5.44 8.68 -17.75
CA ILE A 198 -6.85 8.57 -18.15
C ILE A 198 -6.97 7.32 -19.00
N GLN A 199 -7.85 6.40 -18.62
CA GLN A 199 -8.12 5.18 -19.39
C GLN A 199 -9.16 5.44 -20.47
N ASP A 200 -9.20 4.56 -21.48
CA ASP A 200 -10.31 4.47 -22.44
C ASP A 200 -10.94 3.07 -22.31
N LEU A 201 -12.14 3.05 -21.72
CA LEU A 201 -12.91 1.83 -21.45
C LEU A 201 -14.22 1.77 -22.25
N LYS A 202 -14.38 2.64 -23.26
CA LYS A 202 -15.60 2.72 -24.09
C LYS A 202 -15.87 1.48 -24.92
N ASP A 203 -14.85 0.66 -25.14
CA ASP A 203 -14.94 -0.64 -25.80
C ASP A 203 -15.52 -1.76 -24.92
N LYS A 204 -15.98 -1.42 -23.69
CA LYS A 204 -16.53 -2.34 -22.70
C LYS A 204 -15.49 -3.33 -22.15
N THR A 205 -14.22 -2.93 -22.14
CA THR A 205 -13.18 -3.62 -21.36
C THR A 205 -13.59 -3.68 -19.90
N ASP A 206 -13.32 -4.83 -19.26
CA ASP A 206 -13.55 -4.99 -17.84
C ASP A 206 -12.70 -3.97 -17.06
N PRO A 207 -13.27 -3.11 -16.21
CA PRO A 207 -12.49 -2.16 -15.41
C PRO A 207 -11.37 -2.83 -14.60
N ASP A 208 -11.58 -4.07 -14.15
CA ASP A 208 -10.56 -4.82 -13.40
C ASP A 208 -9.27 -5.03 -14.21
N ASP A 209 -9.36 -5.10 -15.55
CA ASP A 209 -8.18 -5.23 -16.43
C ASP A 209 -7.34 -3.95 -16.48
N SER A 210 -7.92 -2.80 -16.10
CA SER A 210 -7.22 -1.51 -16.04
C SER A 210 -6.61 -1.20 -14.67
N PHE A 211 -6.99 -1.95 -13.63
CA PHE A 211 -6.46 -1.75 -12.29
C PHE A 211 -4.99 -2.16 -12.20
N SER A 212 -4.19 -1.22 -11.72
CA SER A 212 -2.75 -1.34 -11.59
C SER A 212 -2.21 -0.25 -10.68
N THR A 213 -0.90 -0.18 -10.52
CA THR A 213 -0.22 0.90 -9.77
C THR A 213 -0.26 2.25 -10.50
N VAL A 214 -0.68 2.29 -11.77
CA VAL A 214 -0.66 3.51 -12.60
C VAL A 214 -1.54 4.63 -12.05
N PRO A 215 -2.85 4.45 -11.80
CA PRO A 215 -3.71 5.53 -11.29
C PRO A 215 -3.24 6.09 -9.94
N TYR A 216 -2.70 5.22 -9.07
CA TYR A 216 -2.09 5.58 -7.79
C TYR A 216 -0.85 6.44 -7.99
N GLU A 217 0.18 5.90 -8.63
CA GLU A 217 1.51 6.50 -8.61
C GLU A 217 1.71 7.53 -9.71
N LYS A 218 1.20 7.31 -10.93
CA LYS A 218 1.25 8.35 -11.97
C LYS A 218 0.33 9.53 -11.57
N GLY A 219 -0.82 9.26 -10.95
CA GLY A 219 -1.70 10.28 -10.38
C GLY A 219 -1.05 11.08 -9.26
N PHE A 220 -0.43 10.38 -8.28
CA PHE A 220 0.38 11.03 -7.25
C PHE A 220 1.48 11.91 -7.84
N ASN A 221 2.25 11.39 -8.80
CA ASN A 221 3.37 12.12 -9.39
C ASN A 221 2.90 13.37 -10.14
N LEU A 222 1.71 13.35 -10.75
CA LEU A 222 1.10 14.53 -11.36
C LEU A 222 0.77 15.59 -10.30
N LEU A 223 0.08 15.21 -9.23
CA LEU A 223 -0.27 16.13 -8.14
C LEU A 223 0.97 16.68 -7.41
N PHE A 224 1.98 15.84 -7.21
CA PHE A 224 3.26 16.25 -6.67
C PHE A 224 3.99 17.23 -7.60
N HIS A 225 3.95 16.99 -8.91
CA HIS A 225 4.50 17.91 -9.91
C HIS A 225 3.76 19.27 -9.90
N ILE A 226 2.43 19.26 -9.84
CA ILE A 226 1.60 20.47 -9.72
C ILE A 226 1.96 21.23 -8.43
N GLU A 227 2.07 20.55 -7.29
CA GLU A 227 2.49 21.15 -6.02
C GLU A 227 3.84 21.87 -6.18
N GLN A 228 4.85 21.21 -6.76
CA GLN A 228 6.17 21.80 -6.95
C GLN A 228 6.14 23.00 -7.90
N THR A 229 5.41 22.88 -9.02
CA THR A 229 5.28 23.94 -10.02
C THR A 229 4.61 25.20 -9.47
N LEU A 230 3.62 25.05 -8.58
CA LEU A 230 2.84 26.17 -8.04
C LEU A 230 3.48 26.87 -6.83
N GLY A 231 4.58 26.32 -6.29
CA GLY A 231 5.33 26.91 -5.17
C GLY A 231 5.30 26.10 -3.87
N GLY A 232 5.03 24.80 -3.92
CA GLY A 232 5.03 23.90 -2.77
C GLY A 232 3.70 23.84 -2.02
N LYS A 233 3.71 23.13 -0.87
CA LYS A 233 2.51 22.89 -0.04
C LYS A 233 1.74 24.17 0.32
N GLU A 234 2.44 25.23 0.72
CA GLU A 234 1.79 26.50 1.11
C GLU A 234 0.95 27.10 -0.03
N ALA A 235 1.40 26.96 -1.27
CA ALA A 235 0.67 27.43 -2.44
C ALA A 235 -0.45 26.46 -2.86
N PHE A 236 -0.30 25.16 -2.62
CA PHE A 236 -1.23 24.12 -3.08
C PHE A 236 -2.34 23.79 -2.09
N ASP A 237 -2.10 23.91 -0.78
CA ASP A 237 -3.09 23.61 0.28
C ASP A 237 -4.41 24.38 0.12
N PRO A 238 -4.43 25.67 -0.24
CA PRO A 238 -5.69 26.37 -0.51
C PRO A 238 -6.52 25.73 -1.62
N PHE A 239 -5.88 25.20 -2.67
CA PHE A 239 -6.57 24.51 -3.76
C PHE A 239 -7.12 23.16 -3.32
N ILE A 240 -6.39 22.39 -2.49
CA ILE A 240 -6.91 21.14 -1.90
C ILE A 240 -8.25 21.42 -1.21
N LYS A 241 -8.30 22.45 -0.36
CA LYS A 241 -9.52 22.82 0.37
C LYS A 241 -10.62 23.30 -0.58
N HIS A 242 -10.27 24.08 -1.60
CA HIS A 242 -11.22 24.53 -2.61
C HIS A 242 -11.84 23.35 -3.38
N TYR A 243 -11.00 22.50 -3.96
CA TYR A 243 -11.38 21.32 -4.74
C TYR A 243 -12.34 20.40 -3.99
N PHE A 244 -11.96 19.98 -2.77
CA PHE A 244 -12.80 19.06 -1.99
C PHE A 244 -14.10 19.71 -1.49
N ASN A 245 -14.16 21.04 -1.33
CA ASN A 245 -15.41 21.74 -1.01
C ASN A 245 -16.31 21.93 -2.24
N GLU A 246 -15.73 22.22 -3.41
CA GLU A 246 -16.46 22.46 -4.66
C GLU A 246 -17.20 21.19 -5.13
N TYR A 247 -16.51 20.06 -5.09
CA TYR A 247 -16.99 18.78 -5.62
C TYR A 247 -17.61 17.85 -4.57
N LYS A 248 -17.70 18.33 -3.34
CA LYS A 248 -18.28 17.58 -2.22
C LYS A 248 -19.65 17.01 -2.55
N TYR A 249 -19.83 15.71 -2.32
CA TYR A 249 -21.04 14.92 -2.65
C TYR A 249 -21.35 14.83 -4.16
N LYS A 250 -20.35 15.04 -5.02
CA LYS A 250 -20.49 14.95 -6.47
C LYS A 250 -19.47 13.97 -7.04
N SER A 251 -19.70 13.62 -8.30
CA SER A 251 -18.71 12.93 -9.12
C SER A 251 -18.21 13.84 -10.23
N LEU A 252 -16.94 13.71 -10.61
CA LEU A 252 -16.32 14.54 -11.66
C LEU A 252 -15.39 13.75 -12.58
N ASP A 253 -15.13 14.30 -13.75
CA ASP A 253 -14.09 13.84 -14.67
C ASP A 253 -12.78 14.64 -14.53
N SER A 254 -11.74 14.20 -15.25
CA SER A 254 -10.44 14.88 -15.27
C SER A 254 -10.52 16.31 -15.83
N TYR A 255 -11.49 16.60 -16.70
CA TYR A 255 -11.62 17.91 -17.35
C TYR A 255 -12.14 18.94 -16.36
N GLN A 256 -13.14 18.58 -15.55
CA GLN A 256 -13.64 19.39 -14.46
C GLN A 256 -12.55 19.66 -13.39
N PHE A 257 -11.69 18.68 -13.10
CA PHE A 257 -10.51 18.90 -12.26
C PHE A 257 -9.58 19.97 -12.85
N LEU A 258 -9.26 19.89 -14.15
CA LEU A 258 -8.40 20.88 -14.82
C LEU A 258 -9.05 22.26 -14.85
N ASP A 259 -10.35 22.36 -15.15
CA ASP A 259 -11.09 23.62 -15.15
C ASP A 259 -11.05 24.30 -13.77
N SER A 260 -11.26 23.54 -12.69
CA SER A 260 -11.15 24.03 -11.31
C SER A 260 -9.73 24.49 -10.99
N LEU A 261 -8.72 23.72 -11.38
CA LEU A 261 -7.30 24.06 -11.19
C LEU A 261 -6.93 25.39 -11.88
N TYR A 262 -7.28 25.53 -13.16
CA TYR A 262 -7.02 26.74 -13.94
C TYR A 262 -7.83 27.94 -13.44
N SER A 263 -9.08 27.73 -13.01
CA SER A 263 -9.91 28.79 -12.45
C SER A 263 -9.34 29.31 -11.14
N PHE A 264 -8.92 28.41 -10.25
CA PHE A 264 -8.36 28.76 -8.94
C PHE A 264 -7.02 29.51 -9.07
N TYR A 265 -6.16 29.09 -10.01
CA TYR A 265 -4.86 29.68 -10.28
C TYR A 265 -4.84 30.54 -11.54
N SER A 266 -5.89 31.32 -11.76
CA SER A 266 -6.00 32.21 -12.94
C SER A 266 -4.87 33.24 -13.05
N ASP A 267 -4.20 33.58 -11.94
CA ASP A 267 -3.03 34.45 -11.87
C ASP A 267 -1.69 33.71 -12.13
N LYS A 268 -1.72 32.38 -12.25
CA LYS A 268 -0.57 31.50 -12.51
C LYS A 268 -0.80 30.57 -13.71
N SER A 269 -1.66 30.97 -14.65
CA SER A 269 -1.96 30.18 -15.86
C SER A 269 -0.70 29.81 -16.64
N ASP A 270 0.27 30.73 -16.73
CA ASP A 270 1.55 30.49 -17.42
C ASP A 270 2.34 29.32 -16.82
N LEU A 271 2.24 29.10 -15.50
CA LEU A 271 2.88 27.94 -14.84
C LEU A 271 2.15 26.65 -15.16
N LEU A 272 0.81 26.67 -15.17
CA LEU A 272 0.00 25.50 -15.54
C LEU A 272 0.17 25.12 -17.02
N ASP A 273 0.30 26.11 -17.91
CA ASP A 273 0.54 25.92 -19.34
C ASP A 273 1.93 25.35 -19.65
N SER A 274 2.87 25.44 -18.69
CA SER A 274 4.18 24.80 -18.79
C SER A 274 4.14 23.28 -18.54
N ILE A 275 3.04 22.77 -17.98
CA ILE A 275 2.85 21.33 -17.73
C ILE A 275 2.41 20.66 -19.02
N ASP A 276 3.13 19.62 -19.44
CA ASP A 276 2.76 18.80 -20.60
C ASP A 276 1.58 17.85 -20.26
N TRP A 277 0.37 18.40 -20.28
CA TRP A 277 -0.87 17.68 -19.99
C TRP A 277 -1.09 16.47 -20.91
N GLN A 278 -0.61 16.52 -22.16
CA GLN A 278 -0.73 15.38 -23.08
C GLN A 278 0.07 14.19 -22.56
N THR A 279 1.34 14.42 -22.20
CA THR A 279 2.22 13.38 -21.64
C THR A 279 1.67 12.83 -20.32
N TRP A 280 1.21 13.71 -19.43
CA TRP A 280 0.73 13.29 -18.11
C TRP A 280 -0.57 12.47 -18.18
N LEU A 281 -1.53 12.90 -19.00
CA LEU A 281 -2.87 12.34 -18.99
C LEU A 281 -3.03 11.15 -19.95
N TYR A 282 -2.38 11.20 -21.12
CA TYR A 282 -2.71 10.30 -22.23
C TYR A 282 -1.54 9.47 -22.75
N GLU A 283 -0.28 9.81 -22.46
CA GLU A 283 0.84 9.01 -22.94
C GLU A 283 1.13 7.80 -22.03
N PRO A 284 1.41 6.62 -22.61
CA PRO A 284 1.81 5.44 -21.86
C PRO A 284 3.26 5.55 -21.36
N GLY A 285 3.62 4.69 -20.40
CA GLY A 285 4.97 4.61 -19.84
C GLY A 285 5.15 5.50 -18.61
N LEU A 286 6.41 5.69 -18.21
CA LEU A 286 6.73 6.50 -17.04
C LEU A 286 6.56 8.00 -17.34
N PRO A 287 6.00 8.79 -16.41
CA PRO A 287 5.97 10.25 -16.55
C PRO A 287 7.38 10.85 -16.33
N PRO A 288 7.57 12.17 -16.48
CA PRO A 288 8.80 12.83 -16.04
C PRO A 288 9.08 12.52 -14.56
N LYS A 289 10.29 12.03 -14.25
CA LYS A 289 10.67 11.67 -12.87
C LYS A 289 10.86 12.93 -12.01
N PRO A 290 10.13 13.11 -10.90
CA PRO A 290 10.36 14.24 -10.01
C PRO A 290 11.72 14.15 -9.29
N SER A 291 12.17 15.29 -8.78
CA SER A 291 13.32 15.32 -7.86
C SER A 291 12.84 15.00 -6.45
N PHE A 292 13.21 13.81 -5.95
CA PHE A 292 12.92 13.40 -4.58
C PHE A 292 14.14 13.59 -3.68
N ASN A 293 13.91 13.91 -2.41
CA ASN A 293 14.92 13.78 -1.37
C ASN A 293 15.20 12.30 -1.10
N THR A 294 16.45 11.87 -1.27
CA THR A 294 16.88 10.46 -1.22
C THR A 294 17.45 10.02 0.13
N LYS A 295 17.55 10.91 1.12
CA LYS A 295 18.29 10.68 2.37
C LYS A 295 18.01 9.31 3.03
N LEU A 296 16.74 8.98 3.26
CA LEU A 296 16.37 7.71 3.92
C LEU A 296 16.65 6.48 3.05
N VAL A 297 16.58 6.62 1.72
CA VAL A 297 16.96 5.55 0.77
C VAL A 297 18.47 5.36 0.75
N ASP A 298 19.23 6.45 0.76
CA ASP A 298 20.70 6.44 0.68
C ASP A 298 21.32 5.73 1.89
N GLU A 299 20.73 5.85 3.08
CA GLU A 299 21.12 5.07 4.27
C GLU A 299 20.99 3.55 4.01
N CYS A 300 19.86 3.12 3.45
CA CYS A 300 19.60 1.72 3.11
C CYS A 300 20.59 1.23 2.04
N TYR A 301 20.80 2.02 1.00
CA TYR A 301 21.65 1.65 -0.14
C TYR A 301 23.13 1.62 0.24
N THR A 302 23.57 2.53 1.10
CA THR A 302 24.95 2.56 1.60
C THR A 302 25.25 1.31 2.42
N LEU A 303 24.34 0.90 3.32
CA LEU A 303 24.52 -0.33 4.09
C LEU A 303 24.48 -1.56 3.18
N ALA A 304 23.57 -1.61 2.21
CA ALA A 304 23.48 -2.73 1.27
C ALA A 304 24.75 -2.86 0.41
N ALA A 305 25.28 -1.73 -0.07
CA ALA A 305 26.54 -1.69 -0.81
C ALA A 305 27.72 -2.15 0.06
N LYS A 306 27.77 -1.72 1.34
CA LYS A 306 28.80 -2.18 2.30
C LYS A 306 28.75 -3.71 2.47
N TRP A 307 27.57 -4.30 2.60
CA TRP A 307 27.43 -5.76 2.68
C TRP A 307 28.02 -6.47 1.46
N VAL A 308 27.63 -6.04 0.26
CA VAL A 308 28.12 -6.65 -0.98
C VAL A 308 29.63 -6.49 -1.13
N ASP A 309 30.16 -5.29 -0.87
CA ASP A 309 31.60 -5.01 -0.95
C ASP A 309 32.42 -5.90 -0.01
N ILE A 310 31.99 -6.06 1.25
CA ILE A 310 32.70 -6.93 2.21
C ILE A 310 32.60 -8.41 1.82
N ILE A 311 31.46 -8.86 1.29
CA ILE A 311 31.29 -10.25 0.80
C ILE A 311 32.28 -10.56 -0.33
N GLU A 312 32.51 -9.60 -1.23
CA GLU A 312 33.38 -9.78 -2.41
C GLU A 312 34.86 -9.58 -2.10
N THR A 313 35.20 -8.59 -1.26
CA THR A 313 36.58 -8.11 -1.12
C THR A 313 37.28 -8.55 0.16
N ALA A 314 36.54 -8.76 1.26
CA ALA A 314 37.09 -9.05 2.58
C ALA A 314 36.15 -9.95 3.43
N PRO A 315 35.77 -11.15 2.93
CA PRO A 315 34.77 -12.01 3.57
C PRO A 315 35.17 -12.46 4.98
N GLU A 316 36.46 -12.49 5.32
CA GLU A 316 36.97 -12.78 6.66
C GLU A 316 36.57 -11.72 7.70
N LYS A 317 36.16 -10.51 7.27
CA LYS A 317 35.75 -9.42 8.14
C LYS A 317 34.24 -9.35 8.39
N LEU A 318 33.44 -10.22 7.76
CA LEU A 318 31.97 -10.22 7.87
C LEU A 318 31.51 -10.12 9.34
N SER A 319 32.03 -10.97 10.23
CA SER A 319 31.59 -11.01 11.64
C SER A 319 32.03 -9.81 12.48
N SER A 320 32.97 -8.99 12.03
CA SER A 320 33.45 -7.80 12.77
C SER A 320 32.92 -6.48 12.22
N GLU A 321 32.53 -6.44 10.94
CA GLU A 321 32.15 -5.22 10.23
C GLU A 321 30.69 -4.80 10.43
N PHE A 322 29.84 -5.73 10.85
CA PHE A 322 28.40 -5.52 11.01
C PHE A 322 27.96 -5.78 12.45
N LYS A 323 26.99 -4.99 12.91
CA LYS A 323 26.47 -5.01 14.28
C LYS A 323 24.95 -4.92 14.24
N SER A 324 24.29 -5.46 15.27
CA SER A 324 22.82 -5.39 15.38
C SER A 324 22.26 -3.97 15.32
N THR A 325 23.05 -2.97 15.73
CA THR A 325 22.67 -1.55 15.70
C THR A 325 22.59 -0.93 14.32
N ASP A 326 23.15 -1.56 13.28
CA ASP A 326 23.24 -0.99 11.93
C ASP A 326 21.86 -0.68 11.31
N ILE A 327 20.82 -1.41 11.73
CA ILE A 327 19.42 -1.23 11.29
C ILE A 327 18.50 -0.75 12.41
N SER A 328 19.05 -0.37 13.58
CA SER A 328 18.24 -0.03 14.76
C SER A 328 17.28 1.13 14.50
N ASN A 329 17.69 2.10 13.66
CA ASN A 329 16.90 3.26 13.27
C ASN A 329 16.06 3.03 12.00
N PHE A 330 16.14 1.86 11.37
CA PHE A 330 15.34 1.57 10.19
C PHE A 330 13.90 1.25 10.60
N SER A 331 12.95 1.96 9.99
CA SER A 331 11.53 1.58 9.96
C SER A 331 11.31 0.30 9.15
N ALA A 332 10.15 -0.35 9.25
CA ALA A 332 9.77 -1.48 8.39
C ALA A 332 10.01 -1.19 6.91
N ASN A 333 9.66 0.01 6.46
CA ASN A 333 9.84 0.41 5.07
C ASN A 333 11.34 0.54 4.68
N GLN A 334 12.19 1.10 5.55
CA GLN A 334 13.66 1.12 5.32
C GLN A 334 14.26 -0.29 5.32
N ASN A 335 13.83 -1.15 6.25
CA ASN A 335 14.21 -2.56 6.25
C ASN A 335 13.81 -3.26 4.95
N GLY A 336 12.60 -2.98 4.45
CA GLY A 336 12.15 -3.49 3.16
C GLY A 336 13.01 -3.01 2.00
N VAL A 337 13.27 -1.70 1.90
CA VAL A 337 14.14 -1.12 0.86
C VAL A 337 15.56 -1.71 0.91
N PHE A 338 16.12 -1.88 2.11
CA PHE A 338 17.42 -2.50 2.31
C PHE A 338 17.46 -3.96 1.80
N LEU A 339 16.49 -4.79 2.20
CA LEU A 339 16.39 -6.19 1.76
C LEU A 339 16.14 -6.31 0.25
N ASP A 340 15.34 -5.39 -0.29
CA ASP A 340 15.07 -5.33 -1.72
C ASP A 340 16.34 -4.98 -2.49
N LYS A 341 17.10 -4.01 -1.99
CA LYS A 341 18.38 -3.59 -2.58
C LYS A 341 19.42 -4.70 -2.53
N LEU A 342 19.57 -5.41 -1.41
CA LEU A 342 20.44 -6.58 -1.30
C LEU A 342 20.10 -7.64 -2.36
N SER A 343 18.81 -7.96 -2.50
CA SER A 343 18.34 -8.92 -3.51
C SER A 343 18.66 -8.47 -4.93
N SER A 344 18.60 -7.16 -5.20
CA SER A 344 18.83 -6.61 -6.54
C SER A 344 20.26 -6.81 -7.05
N TYR A 345 21.24 -6.97 -6.16
CA TYR A 345 22.65 -7.17 -6.53
C TYR A 345 22.91 -8.55 -7.17
N GLU A 346 22.04 -9.54 -6.98
CA GLU A 346 22.20 -10.86 -7.60
C GLU A 346 22.38 -10.73 -9.13
N GLY A 347 23.49 -11.26 -9.64
CA GLY A 347 23.84 -11.23 -11.05
C GLY A 347 24.42 -9.90 -11.55
N GLN A 348 24.43 -8.84 -10.75
CA GLN A 348 25.09 -7.58 -11.12
C GLN A 348 26.59 -7.73 -10.96
N ASN A 349 27.37 -7.32 -11.98
CA ASN A 349 28.84 -7.34 -11.96
C ASN A 349 29.46 -8.72 -11.59
N GLY A 350 28.72 -9.82 -11.80
CA GLY A 350 29.16 -11.17 -11.43
C GLY A 350 28.93 -11.55 -9.97
N PHE A 351 28.36 -10.66 -9.15
CA PHE A 351 28.02 -10.95 -7.76
C PHE A 351 26.94 -12.04 -7.68
N THR A 352 27.07 -12.94 -6.70
CA THR A 352 26.03 -13.92 -6.39
C THR A 352 25.96 -14.24 -4.90
N TRP A 353 24.75 -14.26 -4.36
CA TRP A 353 24.46 -14.69 -3.00
C TRP A 353 24.62 -16.20 -2.80
N LYS A 354 24.67 -16.99 -3.89
CA LYS A 354 24.66 -18.45 -3.84
C LYS A 354 26.00 -19.08 -3.46
N ASN A 355 27.08 -18.29 -3.48
CA ASN A 355 28.41 -18.75 -3.10
C ASN A 355 28.55 -18.90 -1.56
N GLU A 356 29.68 -19.43 -1.11
CA GLU A 356 29.92 -19.68 0.33
C GLU A 356 29.87 -18.40 1.18
N ASN A 357 30.44 -17.29 0.69
CA ASN A 357 30.50 -16.03 1.41
C ASN A 357 29.12 -15.37 1.53
N GLY A 358 28.33 -15.38 0.45
CA GLY A 358 26.96 -14.90 0.44
C GLY A 358 26.08 -15.66 1.44
N LYS A 359 26.20 -16.99 1.49
CA LYS A 359 25.48 -17.81 2.48
C LYS A 359 25.91 -17.54 3.92
N LYS A 360 27.21 -17.38 4.17
CA LYS A 360 27.74 -16.96 5.49
C LYS A 360 27.21 -15.58 5.89
N ALA A 361 27.14 -14.64 4.96
CA ALA A 361 26.58 -13.31 5.22
C ALA A 361 25.10 -13.38 5.59
N ILE A 362 24.30 -14.22 4.91
CA ILE A 362 22.89 -14.43 5.25
C ILE A 362 22.73 -15.05 6.65
N GLU A 363 23.54 -16.04 7.00
CA GLU A 363 23.55 -16.62 8.35
C GLU A 363 23.90 -15.57 9.40
N LEU A 364 24.91 -14.74 9.13
CA LEU A 364 25.28 -13.63 10.01
C LEU A 364 24.13 -12.63 10.16
N MET A 365 23.53 -12.17 9.05
CA MET A 365 22.37 -11.27 9.07
C MET A 365 21.23 -11.84 9.91
N SER A 366 20.91 -13.13 9.73
CA SER A 366 19.85 -13.81 10.51
C SER A 366 20.10 -13.79 12.02
N ASN A 367 21.38 -13.74 12.44
CA ASN A 367 21.78 -13.74 13.84
C ASN A 367 21.90 -12.33 14.42
N ILE A 368 22.43 -11.35 13.66
CA ILE A 368 22.66 -9.99 14.17
C ILE A 368 21.45 -9.08 13.99
N TYR A 369 20.58 -9.36 13.02
CA TYR A 369 19.36 -8.61 12.74
C TYR A 369 18.12 -9.43 13.09
N SER A 370 17.81 -9.49 14.40
CA SER A 370 16.60 -10.19 14.88
C SER A 370 15.30 -9.67 14.24
N LYS A 371 15.28 -8.39 13.83
CA LYS A 371 14.19 -7.77 13.04
C LYS A 371 13.83 -8.54 11.76
N TYR A 372 14.66 -9.46 11.26
CA TYR A 372 14.35 -10.26 10.06
C TYR A 372 13.96 -11.69 10.38
N SER A 373 14.68 -12.35 11.29
CA SER A 373 14.44 -13.76 11.65
C SER A 373 13.25 -13.96 12.59
N GLU A 374 12.89 -12.94 13.36
CA GLU A 374 11.82 -12.98 14.38
C GLU A 374 10.67 -12.01 14.05
N SER A 375 10.70 -11.37 12.87
CA SER A 375 9.68 -10.39 12.47
C SER A 375 8.29 -11.00 12.40
N GLN A 376 7.29 -10.24 12.86
CA GLN A 376 5.88 -10.48 12.57
C GLN A 376 5.36 -9.58 11.45
N ASN A 377 6.17 -8.62 10.99
CA ASN A 377 5.79 -7.69 9.94
C ASN A 377 5.83 -8.37 8.56
N ALA A 378 4.67 -8.55 7.95
CA ALA A 378 4.52 -9.24 6.67
C ALA A 378 5.35 -8.62 5.53
N GLU A 379 5.54 -7.29 5.52
CA GLU A 379 6.36 -6.60 4.51
C GLU A 379 7.85 -6.96 4.64
N VAL A 380 8.34 -7.14 5.87
CA VAL A 380 9.71 -7.53 6.17
C VAL A 380 9.90 -9.03 5.93
N ILE A 381 9.00 -9.87 6.44
CA ILE A 381 9.03 -11.33 6.25
C ILE A 381 9.11 -11.69 4.76
N PHE A 382 8.25 -11.09 3.94
CA PHE A 382 8.21 -11.32 2.49
C PHE A 382 9.56 -11.04 1.83
N ARG A 383 10.16 -9.88 2.12
CA ARG A 383 11.43 -9.45 1.51
C ARG A 383 12.63 -10.23 2.05
N TRP A 384 12.56 -10.66 3.31
CA TRP A 384 13.56 -11.55 3.88
C TRP A 384 13.54 -12.90 3.18
N PHE A 385 12.36 -13.52 3.00
CA PHE A 385 12.25 -14.76 2.21
C PHE A 385 12.72 -14.58 0.78
N ARG A 386 12.42 -13.46 0.13
CA ARG A 386 12.94 -13.16 -1.21
C ARG A 386 14.47 -13.22 -1.25
N LEU A 387 15.15 -12.61 -0.28
CA LEU A 387 16.61 -12.65 -0.19
C LEU A 387 17.13 -14.07 0.09
N LEU A 388 16.49 -14.82 0.99
CA LEU A 388 16.85 -16.23 1.28
C LEU A 388 16.73 -17.13 0.06
N LEU A 389 15.68 -16.97 -0.74
CA LEU A 389 15.47 -17.72 -1.98
C LEU A 389 16.48 -17.31 -3.06
N THR A 390 16.78 -16.01 -3.19
CA THR A 390 17.84 -15.50 -4.07
C THR A 390 19.19 -16.15 -3.75
N ALA A 391 19.49 -16.35 -2.46
CA ALA A 391 20.71 -16.99 -1.96
C ALA A 391 20.70 -18.54 -1.99
N ASN A 392 19.61 -19.16 -2.46
CA ASN A 392 19.38 -20.62 -2.42
C ASN A 392 19.55 -21.23 -1.01
N ILE A 393 18.99 -20.58 0.02
CA ILE A 393 18.94 -21.13 1.39
C ILE A 393 17.81 -22.14 1.47
N THR A 394 18.08 -23.39 1.09
CA THR A 394 17.06 -24.46 0.97
C THR A 394 16.29 -24.74 2.26
N SER A 395 16.91 -24.52 3.43
CA SER A 395 16.25 -24.65 4.74
C SER A 395 15.12 -23.64 4.97
N SER A 396 15.01 -22.60 4.14
CA SER A 396 13.95 -21.59 4.20
C SER A 396 12.72 -21.95 3.37
N TYR A 397 12.82 -22.88 2.42
CA TYR A 397 11.75 -23.13 1.44
C TYR A 397 10.48 -23.67 2.11
N GLN A 398 10.64 -24.61 3.04
CA GLN A 398 9.51 -25.12 3.82
C GLN A 398 8.90 -24.04 4.72
N LYS A 399 9.73 -23.16 5.29
CA LYS A 399 9.24 -22.04 6.11
C LYS A 399 8.39 -21.06 5.30
N LEU A 400 8.80 -20.75 4.07
CA LEU A 400 7.99 -19.95 3.14
C LEU A 400 6.69 -20.66 2.77
N ALA A 401 6.76 -21.97 2.49
CA ALA A 401 5.58 -22.78 2.20
C ALA A 401 4.57 -22.80 3.35
N ASP A 402 5.05 -22.90 4.60
CA ASP A 402 4.19 -22.87 5.78
C ASP A 402 3.60 -21.47 6.01
N TRP A 403 4.40 -20.40 5.84
CA TRP A 403 3.93 -19.01 5.94
C TRP A 403 2.83 -18.68 4.92
N LEU A 404 2.93 -19.20 3.69
CA LEU A 404 1.89 -19.06 2.67
C LEU A 404 0.52 -19.58 3.12
N GLY A 405 0.46 -20.51 4.08
CA GLY A 405 -0.79 -21.00 4.67
C GLY A 405 -1.40 -20.08 5.73
N THR A 406 -0.75 -18.97 6.07
CA THR A 406 -1.16 -18.06 7.16
C THR A 406 -1.69 -16.71 6.66
N ILE A 407 -1.53 -16.42 5.37
CA ILE A 407 -1.85 -15.12 4.75
C ILE A 407 -2.64 -15.31 3.45
N GLY A 408 -3.47 -14.32 3.08
CA GLY A 408 -4.26 -14.34 1.83
C GLY A 408 -4.04 -13.13 0.92
N ARG A 409 -3.31 -12.11 1.38
CA ARG A 409 -3.08 -10.88 0.61
C ARG A 409 -2.26 -11.17 -0.66
N MET A 410 -2.83 -10.87 -1.83
CA MET A 410 -2.21 -11.21 -3.13
C MET A 410 -0.84 -10.57 -3.32
N LYS A 411 -0.60 -9.39 -2.73
CA LYS A 411 0.71 -8.70 -2.70
C LYS A 411 1.84 -9.62 -2.25
N PHE A 412 1.58 -10.51 -1.29
CA PHE A 412 2.57 -11.44 -0.76
C PHE A 412 2.41 -12.85 -1.34
N VAL A 413 1.16 -13.34 -1.42
CA VAL A 413 0.86 -14.72 -1.82
C VAL A 413 1.34 -15.00 -3.24
N ARG A 414 0.97 -14.17 -4.22
CA ARG A 414 1.27 -14.44 -5.64
C ARG A 414 2.78 -14.42 -5.93
N PRO A 415 3.55 -13.38 -5.51
CA PRO A 415 4.98 -13.39 -5.76
C PRO A 415 5.69 -14.50 -4.98
N SER A 416 5.24 -14.84 -3.77
CA SER A 416 5.83 -15.93 -2.96
C SER A 416 5.67 -17.30 -3.63
N TYR A 417 4.50 -17.62 -4.18
CA TYR A 417 4.34 -18.84 -4.99
C TYR A 417 5.21 -18.81 -6.25
N THR A 418 5.31 -17.66 -6.92
CA THR A 418 6.18 -17.51 -8.10
C THR A 418 7.66 -17.72 -7.74
N MET A 419 8.12 -17.17 -6.62
CA MET A 419 9.49 -17.35 -6.12
C MET A 419 9.74 -18.80 -5.72
N LEU A 420 8.83 -19.42 -4.96
CA LEU A 420 8.94 -20.81 -4.53
C LEU A 420 8.95 -21.76 -5.74
N ASN A 421 8.08 -21.54 -6.72
CA ASN A 421 8.02 -22.35 -7.94
C ASN A 421 9.32 -22.31 -8.77
N LYS A 422 10.06 -21.18 -8.73
CA LYS A 422 11.35 -21.05 -9.42
C LYS A 422 12.46 -21.88 -8.77
N VAL A 423 12.41 -22.07 -7.45
CA VAL A 423 13.46 -22.79 -6.71
C VAL A 423 13.08 -24.24 -6.36
N ASP A 424 11.78 -24.52 -6.19
CA ASP A 424 11.21 -25.84 -5.90
C ASP A 424 9.74 -25.91 -6.35
N ARG A 425 9.51 -26.31 -7.62
CA ARG A 425 8.16 -26.48 -8.18
C ARG A 425 7.36 -27.56 -7.46
N GLY A 426 8.00 -28.64 -7.02
CA GLY A 426 7.30 -29.74 -6.33
C GLY A 426 6.67 -29.25 -5.03
N LEU A 427 7.45 -28.54 -4.23
CA LEU A 427 6.97 -27.91 -3.00
C LEU A 427 5.93 -26.82 -3.27
N ALA A 428 6.11 -25.96 -4.28
CA ALA A 428 5.14 -24.92 -4.62
C ALA A 428 3.76 -25.51 -4.97
N LEU A 429 3.72 -26.56 -5.80
CA LEU A 429 2.47 -27.22 -6.19
C LEU A 429 1.81 -27.96 -5.02
N ALA A 430 2.60 -28.65 -4.18
CA ALA A 430 2.07 -29.33 -2.99
C ALA A 430 1.52 -28.33 -1.97
N THR A 431 2.20 -27.20 -1.78
CA THR A 431 1.77 -26.11 -0.89
C THR A 431 0.47 -25.48 -1.39
N PHE A 432 0.38 -25.20 -2.69
CA PHE A 432 -0.84 -24.63 -3.27
C PHE A 432 -2.02 -25.60 -3.14
N ALA A 433 -1.83 -26.89 -3.45
CA ALA A 433 -2.88 -27.90 -3.27
C ALA A 433 -3.33 -28.03 -1.80
N LYS A 434 -2.43 -27.80 -0.83
CA LYS A 434 -2.75 -27.82 0.61
C LYS A 434 -3.60 -26.62 1.03
N TYR A 435 -3.35 -25.44 0.49
CA TYR A 435 -3.95 -24.18 0.97
C TYR A 435 -4.90 -23.49 -0.02
N GLU A 436 -5.12 -24.02 -1.23
CA GLU A 436 -5.92 -23.29 -2.23
C GLU A 436 -7.34 -22.95 -1.76
N MET A 437 -7.91 -23.76 -0.87
CA MET A 437 -9.27 -23.58 -0.35
C MET A 437 -9.40 -22.52 0.76
N ILE A 438 -8.28 -22.04 1.34
CA ILE A 438 -8.31 -20.95 2.32
C ILE A 438 -8.18 -19.56 1.68
N TYR A 439 -7.75 -19.48 0.42
CA TYR A 439 -7.61 -18.20 -0.28
C TYR A 439 -8.94 -17.70 -0.84
N HIS A 440 -9.08 -16.38 -0.91
CA HIS A 440 -10.15 -15.75 -1.67
C HIS A 440 -10.18 -16.27 -3.12
N PRO A 441 -11.36 -16.48 -3.74
CA PRO A 441 -11.48 -17.02 -5.10
C PRO A 441 -10.61 -16.31 -6.15
N ILE A 442 -10.50 -14.98 -6.06
CA ILE A 442 -9.62 -14.18 -6.95
C ILE A 442 -8.15 -14.56 -6.73
N CYS A 443 -7.67 -14.55 -5.48
CA CYS A 443 -6.29 -14.93 -5.16
C CYS A 443 -5.99 -16.36 -5.65
N ARG A 444 -6.88 -17.31 -5.37
CA ARG A 444 -6.77 -18.70 -5.84
C ARG A 444 -6.66 -18.78 -7.37
N SER A 445 -7.53 -18.09 -8.09
CA SER A 445 -7.54 -18.07 -9.56
C SER A 445 -6.22 -17.52 -10.12
N MET A 446 -5.75 -16.41 -9.56
CA MET A 446 -4.51 -15.77 -9.99
C MET A 446 -3.27 -16.62 -9.69
N VAL A 447 -3.21 -17.28 -8.53
CA VAL A 447 -2.10 -18.20 -8.21
C VAL A 447 -2.12 -19.44 -9.12
N LYS A 448 -3.30 -20.00 -9.47
CA LYS A 448 -3.40 -21.09 -10.46
C LYS A 448 -2.75 -20.68 -11.78
N LYS A 449 -3.11 -19.49 -12.27
CA LYS A 449 -2.54 -18.92 -13.50
C LYS A 449 -1.02 -18.75 -13.39
N ASP A 450 -0.53 -18.17 -12.29
CA ASP A 450 0.90 -17.96 -12.06
C ASP A 450 1.70 -19.28 -12.00
N LEU A 451 1.09 -20.37 -11.53
CA LEU A 451 1.70 -21.71 -11.45
C LEU A 451 1.55 -22.54 -12.74
N GLY A 452 0.81 -22.02 -13.74
CA GLY A 452 0.51 -22.73 -14.99
C GLY A 452 -0.46 -23.90 -14.82
N LEU A 453 -1.41 -23.77 -13.89
CA LEU A 453 -2.47 -24.74 -13.64
C LEU A 453 -3.75 -24.32 -14.40
N ASN A 454 -4.48 -25.33 -14.89
CA ASN A 454 -5.75 -25.13 -15.61
C ASN A 454 -6.95 -25.01 -14.67
#